data_AF-A0A2E9P6Z6-F1
#
_entry.id   AF-A0A2E9P6Z6-F1
#
_cell.length_a   1.000
_cell.length_b   1.000
_cell.length_c   1.000
_cell.angle_alpha   90.00
_cell.angle_beta   90.00
_cell.angle_gamma   90.00
#
_symmetry.space_group_name_H-M   'P 1'
#
loop_
_entity.id
_entity.type
_entity.pdbx_description
1 polymer ?
#
loop_
_entity_poly.entity_id
_entity_poly.type
_entity_poly.pdbx_seq_one_letter_code
_entity_poly.pdbx_strand_id
1 'polypeptide(L)'
;MTNLDGTPAITKPSYTFWILFYGSICSSWLLLFVMSSTDSVTSLAFIKDFCISASEASIFQLTGMWSLMIGAMMLPSFYNFVVVHQDIRRNDFKHTALLTSGYVAIWVTVVPLASLAQKYFLEQNLIGLDGRSHSMLLNGLLLLTAGIYQFTKIKNACLTVCSSPMHFFLGHWKEGYTGSFRMGAQLGTICVICCWALMLLAFVGGAMNMLWMAGLTSIMVIEKQGHLSEKFSGLLGMTLIGAASITLVLSIFLEVIT
;
A
#
# COMPACT_ATOMS: atom_id res chain seq x y z
N MET A 1 7.58 14.32 -51.35
CA MET A 1 8.72 13.44 -50.98
C MET A 1 8.88 13.53 -49.48
N THR A 2 8.60 12.41 -48.82
CA THR A 2 8.57 12.20 -47.38
C THR A 2 9.97 12.28 -46.79
N ASN A 3 10.18 13.19 -45.83
CA ASN A 3 11.35 13.17 -44.94
C ASN A 3 11.23 11.94 -44.04
N LEU A 4 11.80 10.82 -44.48
CA LEU A 4 12.06 9.62 -43.68
C LEU A 4 13.49 9.72 -43.15
N ASP A 5 13.75 10.68 -42.26
CA ASP A 5 14.94 10.59 -41.40
C ASP A 5 14.65 9.51 -40.35
N GLY A 6 14.86 8.26 -40.77
CA GLY A 6 14.75 7.05 -39.97
C GLY A 6 15.92 6.86 -39.00
N THR A 7 16.34 7.93 -38.31
CA THR A 7 17.12 7.74 -37.10
C THR A 7 16.12 7.50 -35.97
N PRO A 8 16.01 6.28 -35.40
CA PRO A 8 15.35 6.15 -34.12
C PRO A 8 16.13 7.08 -33.18
N ALA A 9 15.53 8.20 -32.79
CA ALA A 9 16.06 8.99 -31.69
C ALA A 9 16.16 8.03 -30.52
N ILE A 10 17.38 7.58 -30.23
CA ILE A 10 17.69 6.76 -29.07
C ILE A 10 17.46 7.68 -27.89
N THR A 11 16.21 7.76 -27.44
CA THR A 11 15.86 8.44 -26.21
C THR A 11 16.62 7.74 -25.12
N LYS A 12 17.59 8.45 -24.52
CA LYS A 12 18.35 7.93 -23.39
C LYS A 12 17.34 7.40 -22.36
N PRO A 13 17.52 6.16 -21.86
CA PRO A 13 16.65 5.64 -20.81
C PRO A 13 16.63 6.64 -19.65
N SER A 14 15.42 6.93 -19.16
CA SER A 14 15.22 7.90 -18.07
C SER A 14 15.61 7.26 -16.74
N TYR A 15 16.91 7.07 -16.51
CA TYR A 15 17.44 6.61 -15.23
C TYR A 15 17.05 7.56 -14.10
N THR A 16 16.87 8.85 -14.41
CA THR A 16 16.40 9.87 -13.46
C THR A 16 15.07 9.51 -12.82
N PHE A 17 14.10 9.01 -13.59
CA PHE A 17 12.82 8.58 -13.02
C PHE A 17 13.02 7.43 -12.02
N TRP A 18 13.80 6.43 -12.39
CA TRP A 18 14.03 5.24 -11.56
C TRP A 18 14.79 5.55 -10.27
N ILE A 19 15.78 6.44 -10.33
CA ILE A 19 16.51 6.91 -9.15
C ILE A 19 15.55 7.61 -8.18
N LEU A 20 14.67 8.49 -8.68
CA LEU A 20 13.68 9.17 -7.84
C LEU A 20 12.63 8.20 -7.28
N PHE A 21 12.17 7.27 -8.09
CA PHE A 21 11.15 6.28 -7.71
C PHE A 21 11.66 5.35 -6.59
N TYR A 22 12.82 4.72 -6.79
CA TYR A 22 13.43 3.86 -5.77
C TYR A 22 13.98 4.64 -4.59
N GLY A 23 14.50 5.84 -4.82
CA GLY A 23 14.93 6.74 -3.74
C GLY A 23 13.78 7.10 -2.80
N SER A 24 12.59 7.37 -3.34
CA SER A 24 11.38 7.63 -2.54
C SER A 24 10.96 6.41 -1.70
N ILE A 25 10.96 5.21 -2.30
CA ILE A 25 10.63 3.95 -1.58
C ILE A 25 11.64 3.69 -0.46
N CYS A 26 12.94 3.79 -0.77
CA CYS A 26 14.02 3.55 0.19
C CYS A 26 14.00 4.57 1.33
N SER A 27 13.84 5.86 1.01
CA SER A 27 13.68 6.93 2.00
C SER A 27 12.48 6.70 2.91
N SER A 28 11.35 6.27 2.34
CA SER A 28 10.14 5.96 3.13
C SER A 28 10.38 4.82 4.11
N TRP A 29 10.99 3.71 3.67
CA TRP A 29 11.35 2.60 4.56
C TRP A 29 12.39 3.00 5.61
N LEU A 30 13.39 3.80 5.25
CA LEU A 30 14.41 4.29 6.18
C LEU A 30 13.79 5.17 7.26
N LEU A 31 12.92 6.11 6.88
CA LEU A 31 12.22 6.97 7.84
C LEU A 31 11.34 6.16 8.78
N LEU A 32 10.59 5.18 8.28
CA LEU A 32 9.80 4.26 9.13
C LEU A 32 10.68 3.45 10.08
N PHE A 33 11.84 2.97 9.61
CA PHE A 33 12.80 2.25 10.46
C PHE A 33 13.36 3.13 11.57
N VAL A 34 13.72 4.38 11.24
CA VAL A 34 14.17 5.37 12.22
C VAL A 34 13.06 5.63 13.22
N MET A 35 11.83 5.91 12.78
CA MET A 35 10.68 6.10 13.67
C MET A 35 10.46 4.90 14.60
N SER A 36 10.59 3.67 14.10
CA SER A 36 10.45 2.44 14.89
C SER A 36 11.60 2.18 15.87
N SER A 37 12.80 2.72 15.63
CA SER A 37 13.99 2.49 16.47
C SER A 37 14.27 3.60 17.47
N THR A 38 13.60 4.75 17.34
CA THR A 38 13.91 5.97 18.12
C THR A 38 13.25 6.02 19.51
N ASP A 39 12.73 4.90 20.05
CA ASP A 39 12.41 4.82 21.49
C ASP A 39 13.67 4.91 22.40
N SER A 40 14.88 4.82 21.83
CA SER A 40 16.12 4.72 22.61
C SER A 40 17.23 5.74 22.30
N VAL A 41 17.18 6.56 21.23
CA VAL A 41 18.33 7.45 20.86
C VAL A 41 17.90 8.83 20.31
N THR A 42 18.12 9.83 21.16
CA THR A 42 18.08 11.32 21.03
C THR A 42 18.26 12.08 19.69
N SER A 43 17.65 13.30 19.66
CA SER A 43 18.20 14.64 19.26
C SER A 43 17.93 15.29 17.88
N LEU A 44 16.96 14.85 17.08
CA LEU A 44 16.47 15.66 15.94
C LEU A 44 15.11 16.28 16.26
N ALA A 45 15.03 17.62 16.33
CA ALA A 45 13.81 18.36 16.67
C ALA A 45 12.63 18.05 15.74
N PHE A 46 12.89 17.77 14.46
CA PHE A 46 11.86 17.38 13.48
C PHE A 46 11.29 15.97 13.70
N ILE A 47 12.10 15.03 14.20
CA ILE A 47 11.67 13.65 14.49
C ILE A 47 10.95 13.58 15.84
N LYS A 48 11.32 14.45 16.78
CA LYS A 48 10.66 14.58 18.08
C LYS A 48 9.16 14.87 17.98
N ASP A 49 8.74 15.67 17.01
CA ASP A 49 7.32 15.95 16.77
C ASP A 49 6.59 14.70 16.24
N PHE A 50 7.22 13.86 15.43
CA PHE A 50 6.60 12.62 14.93
C PHE A 50 6.66 11.45 15.94
N CYS A 51 7.46 11.55 16.99
CA CYS A 51 7.66 10.53 18.03
C CYS A 51 6.85 10.79 19.33
N ILE A 52 5.94 11.77 19.33
CA ILE A 52 5.07 11.98 20.50
C ILE A 52 4.09 10.81 20.57
N SER A 53 4.02 10.18 21.75
CA SER A 53 3.09 9.11 22.13
C SER A 53 1.73 9.27 21.45
N ALA A 54 1.21 8.20 20.83
CA ALA A 54 -0.02 8.22 20.04
C ALA A 54 -1.27 8.73 20.79
N SER A 55 -1.21 8.92 22.13
CA SER A 55 -2.24 9.58 22.93
C SER A 55 -2.28 11.12 22.79
N GLU A 56 -1.18 11.76 22.39
CA GLU A 56 -1.08 13.22 22.16
C GLU A 56 -0.76 13.56 20.69
N ALA A 57 -0.60 12.55 19.83
CA ALA A 57 -0.24 12.75 18.44
C ALA A 57 -1.33 13.52 17.67
N SER A 58 -0.93 14.62 17.04
CA SER A 58 -1.82 15.40 16.19
C SER A 58 -2.17 14.61 14.93
N ILE A 59 -3.38 14.83 14.36
CA ILE A 59 -3.82 14.17 13.12
C ILE A 59 -2.79 14.35 11.99
N PHE A 60 -2.05 15.46 11.98
CA PHE A 60 -0.98 15.73 11.03
C PHE A 60 0.19 14.73 11.12
N GLN A 61 0.58 14.33 12.34
CA GLN A 61 1.65 13.36 12.55
C GLN A 61 1.23 11.96 12.09
N LEU A 62 0.00 11.53 12.44
CA LEU A 62 -0.55 10.27 11.92
C LEU A 62 -0.64 10.27 10.39
N THR A 63 -1.04 11.40 9.81
CA THR A 63 -1.10 11.56 8.35
C THR A 63 0.28 11.42 7.72
N GLY A 64 1.33 11.98 8.33
CA GLY A 64 2.71 11.82 7.88
C GLY A 64 3.17 10.36 7.93
N MET A 65 2.92 9.67 9.05
CA MET A 65 3.26 8.25 9.21
C MET A 65 2.55 7.37 8.18
N TRP A 66 1.23 7.50 8.03
CA TRP A 66 0.46 6.74 7.03
C TRP A 66 0.87 7.07 5.60
N SER A 67 1.28 8.31 5.31
CA SER A 67 1.83 8.68 4.01
C SER A 67 3.12 7.93 3.70
N LEU A 68 4.06 7.89 4.65
CA LEU A 68 5.31 7.13 4.51
C LEU A 68 5.04 5.63 4.36
N MET A 69 4.10 5.10 5.12
CA MET A 69 3.71 3.69 5.09
C MET A 69 3.11 3.30 3.75
N ILE A 70 2.12 4.04 3.27
CA ILE A 70 1.52 3.83 1.95
C ILE A 70 2.58 4.01 0.86
N GLY A 71 3.46 5.01 0.98
CA GLY A 71 4.60 5.22 0.09
C GLY A 71 5.53 4.00 0.00
N ALA A 72 5.90 3.46 1.16
CA ALA A 72 6.80 2.33 1.30
C ALA A 72 6.21 1.02 0.74
N MET A 73 4.91 0.78 0.93
CA MET A 73 4.26 -0.49 0.60
C MET A 73 3.63 -0.50 -0.80
N MET A 74 3.03 0.62 -1.23
CA MET A 74 2.18 0.64 -2.43
C MET A 74 2.93 1.02 -3.70
N LEU A 75 3.95 1.89 -3.63
CA LEU A 75 4.79 2.20 -4.78
C LEU A 75 5.47 0.95 -5.38
N PRO A 76 6.06 0.02 -4.60
CA PRO A 76 6.61 -1.22 -5.15
C PRO A 76 5.59 -2.00 -5.99
N SER A 77 4.32 -2.00 -5.58
CA SER A 77 3.26 -2.69 -6.32
C SER A 77 2.90 -2.03 -7.65
N PHE A 78 3.23 -0.75 -7.82
CA PHE A 78 3.00 0.02 -9.05
C PHE A 78 4.12 -0.15 -10.08
N TYR A 79 5.23 -0.79 -9.70
CA TYR A 79 6.41 -1.02 -10.55
C TYR A 79 6.07 -1.55 -11.95
N ASN A 80 5.29 -2.63 -12.04
CA ASN A 80 4.99 -3.27 -13.32
C ASN A 80 4.19 -2.34 -14.27
N PHE A 81 3.31 -1.48 -13.74
CA PHE A 81 2.58 -0.50 -14.55
C PHE A 81 3.49 0.59 -15.10
N VAL A 82 4.44 1.06 -14.27
CA VAL A 82 5.43 2.07 -14.65
C VAL A 82 6.32 1.55 -15.77
N VAL A 83 6.85 0.33 -15.65
CA VAL A 83 7.71 -0.29 -16.67
C VAL A 83 6.97 -0.36 -18.01
N VAL A 84 5.76 -0.92 -18.02
CA VAL A 84 4.94 -1.06 -19.23
C VAL A 84 4.63 0.31 -19.86
N HIS A 85 4.25 1.29 -19.04
CA HIS A 85 3.96 2.63 -19.56
C HIS A 85 5.20 3.31 -20.14
N GLN A 86 6.36 3.17 -19.50
CA GLN A 86 7.63 3.69 -20.03
C GLN A 86 8.01 3.05 -21.36
N ASP A 87 7.80 1.73 -21.50
CA ASP A 87 8.09 1.01 -22.74
C ASP A 87 7.21 1.55 -23.90
N ILE A 88 5.91 1.68 -23.67
CA ILE A 88 4.96 2.25 -24.66
C ILE A 88 5.32 3.72 -24.99
N ARG A 89 5.74 4.51 -24.00
CA ARG A 89 6.12 5.93 -24.17
C ARG A 89 7.59 6.16 -24.50
N ARG A 90 8.37 5.12 -24.83
CA ARG A 90 9.80 5.21 -25.18
C ARG A 90 10.64 5.99 -24.15
N ASN A 91 10.41 5.71 -22.86
CA ASN A 91 11.11 6.29 -21.70
C ASN A 91 10.86 7.78 -21.45
N ASP A 92 9.70 8.33 -21.83
CA ASP A 92 9.34 9.71 -21.47
C ASP A 92 9.12 9.87 -19.95
N PHE A 93 10.02 10.66 -19.34
CA PHE A 93 9.98 11.01 -17.92
C PHE A 93 8.67 11.71 -17.52
N LYS A 94 8.20 12.70 -18.29
CA LYS A 94 7.09 13.57 -17.90
C LYS A 94 5.79 12.81 -17.84
N HIS A 95 5.50 12.02 -18.88
CA HIS A 95 4.29 11.21 -18.93
C HIS A 95 4.28 10.14 -17.82
N THR A 96 5.43 9.51 -17.55
CA THR A 96 5.54 8.51 -16.49
C THR A 96 5.42 9.14 -15.10
N ALA A 97 6.03 10.29 -14.86
CA ALA A 97 5.87 11.04 -13.62
C ALA A 97 4.41 11.44 -13.38
N LEU A 98 3.69 11.87 -14.43
CA LEU A 98 2.27 12.19 -14.34
C LEU A 98 1.42 10.95 -14.01
N LEU A 99 1.70 9.81 -14.64
CA LEU A 99 1.06 8.53 -14.31
C LEU A 99 1.27 8.19 -12.83
N THR A 100 2.50 8.21 -12.34
CA THR A 100 2.81 7.92 -10.93
C THR A 100 2.18 8.94 -9.99
N SER A 101 2.13 10.22 -10.36
CA SER A 101 1.49 11.25 -9.55
C SER A 101 -0.02 11.04 -9.41
N GLY A 102 -0.70 10.58 -10.47
CA GLY A 102 -2.12 10.24 -10.41
C GLY A 102 -2.38 9.06 -9.47
N TYR A 103 -1.50 8.05 -9.49
CA TYR A 103 -1.56 6.93 -8.56
C TYR A 103 -1.39 7.37 -7.10
N VAL A 104 -0.37 8.19 -6.83
CA VAL A 104 -0.09 8.71 -5.49
C VAL A 104 -1.21 9.63 -5.01
N ALA A 105 -1.80 10.45 -5.89
CA ALA A 105 -2.88 11.36 -5.53
C ALA A 105 -4.09 10.61 -4.94
N ILE A 106 -4.45 9.44 -5.47
CA ILE A 106 -5.52 8.62 -4.90
C ILE A 106 -5.12 8.10 -3.51
N TRP A 107 -3.89 7.62 -3.35
CA TRP A 107 -3.40 7.14 -2.06
C TRP A 107 -3.36 8.24 -0.99
N VAL A 108 -3.03 9.47 -1.37
CA VAL A 108 -3.09 10.64 -0.47
C VAL A 108 -4.51 10.85 0.08
N THR A 109 -5.57 10.50 -0.66
CA THR A 109 -6.95 10.57 -0.12
C THR A 109 -7.25 9.49 0.92
N VAL A 110 -6.52 8.36 0.90
CA VAL A 110 -6.69 7.25 1.86
C VAL A 110 -5.96 7.53 3.17
N VAL A 111 -4.84 8.24 3.13
CA VAL A 111 -4.04 8.60 4.32
C VAL A 111 -4.86 9.23 5.45
N PRO A 112 -5.67 10.31 5.24
CA PRO A 112 -6.43 10.92 6.32
C PRO A 112 -7.51 9.96 6.85
N LEU A 113 -8.13 9.13 6.00
CA LEU A 113 -9.10 8.14 6.44
C LEU A 113 -8.46 7.11 7.37
N ALA A 114 -7.27 6.62 7.03
CA ALA A 114 -6.53 5.67 7.87
C ALA A 114 -6.07 6.30 9.19
N SER A 115 -5.64 7.56 9.15
CA SER A 115 -5.25 8.33 10.34
C SER A 115 -6.42 8.58 11.28
N LEU A 116 -7.58 8.95 10.75
CA LEU A 116 -8.82 9.12 11.51
C LEU A 116 -9.30 7.80 12.12
N ALA A 117 -9.24 6.70 11.34
CA ALA A 117 -9.58 5.38 11.84
C ALA A 117 -8.67 4.97 13.00
N GLN A 118 -7.35 5.13 12.86
CA GLN A 118 -6.40 4.83 13.93
C GLN A 118 -6.68 5.66 15.18
N LYS A 119 -6.91 6.98 15.03
CA LYS A 119 -7.23 7.86 16.15
C LYS A 119 -8.52 7.44 16.86
N TYR A 120 -9.57 7.13 16.09
CA TYR A 120 -10.84 6.65 16.63
C TYR A 120 -10.66 5.37 17.45
N PHE A 121 -9.94 4.38 16.92
CA PHE A 121 -9.68 3.13 17.64
C PHE A 121 -8.83 3.33 18.91
N LEU A 122 -7.92 4.31 18.90
CA LEU A 122 -7.12 4.68 20.06
C LEU A 122 -7.96 5.36 21.15
N GLU A 123 -8.86 6.27 20.79
CA GLU A 123 -9.81 6.90 21.71
C GLU A 123 -10.77 5.88 22.37
N GLN A 124 -11.09 4.79 21.67
CA GLN A 124 -11.90 3.69 22.20
C GLN A 124 -11.08 2.67 23.03
N ASN A 125 -9.78 2.90 23.26
CA ASN A 125 -8.85 1.96 23.91
C ASN A 125 -8.81 0.57 23.24
N LEU A 126 -9.16 0.49 21.95
CA LEU A 126 -9.14 -0.76 21.19
C LEU A 126 -7.73 -1.08 20.69
N ILE A 127 -6.91 -0.04 20.49
CA ILE A 127 -5.56 -0.12 19.93
C ILE A 127 -4.60 0.62 20.86
N GLY A 128 -3.44 0.01 21.09
CA GLY A 128 -2.35 0.57 21.88
C GLY A 128 -1.60 1.69 21.16
N LEU A 129 -0.67 2.32 21.89
CA LEU A 129 0.19 3.38 21.35
C LEU A 129 1.09 2.89 20.21
N ASP A 130 1.37 1.59 20.18
CA ASP A 130 2.10 0.86 19.13
C ASP A 130 1.26 0.60 17.86
N GLY A 131 -0.01 1.02 17.85
CA GLY A 131 -0.93 0.80 16.75
C GLY A 131 -1.42 -0.65 16.64
N ARG A 132 -1.25 -1.46 17.70
CA ARG A 132 -1.68 -2.85 17.77
C ARG A 132 -2.98 -2.99 18.57
N SER A 133 -3.93 -3.77 18.07
CA SER A 133 -5.18 -4.04 18.80
C SER A 133 -4.95 -4.96 20.01
N HIS A 134 -5.44 -4.52 21.18
CA HIS A 134 -5.40 -5.28 22.43
C HIS A 134 -6.50 -6.33 22.52
N SER A 135 -7.60 -6.15 21.78
CA SER A 135 -8.74 -7.06 21.79
C SER A 135 -8.53 -8.22 20.82
N MET A 136 -8.57 -9.45 21.35
CA MET A 136 -8.56 -10.66 20.51
C MET A 136 -9.79 -10.74 19.62
N LEU A 137 -10.95 -10.28 20.10
CA LEU A 137 -12.19 -10.22 19.34
C LEU A 137 -12.06 -9.29 18.12
N LEU A 138 -11.52 -8.08 18.32
CA LEU A 138 -11.26 -7.15 17.20
C LEU A 138 -10.26 -7.73 16.20
N ASN A 139 -9.18 -8.34 16.68
CA ASN A 139 -8.20 -9.02 15.82
C ASN A 139 -8.82 -10.14 14.98
N GLY A 140 -9.68 -10.96 15.59
CA GLY A 140 -10.43 -12.00 14.91
C GLY A 140 -11.37 -11.46 13.83
N LEU A 141 -12.09 -10.38 14.12
CA LEU A 141 -12.97 -9.72 13.13
C LEU A 141 -12.19 -9.11 11.96
N LEU A 142 -11.06 -8.46 12.22
CA LEU A 142 -10.21 -7.89 11.17
C LEU A 142 -9.63 -8.99 10.26
N LEU A 143 -9.12 -10.08 10.85
CA LEU A 143 -8.64 -11.26 10.11
C LEU A 143 -9.75 -11.90 9.29
N LEU A 144 -10.94 -12.06 9.87
CA LEU A 144 -12.09 -12.65 9.19
C LEU A 144 -12.54 -11.78 8.01
N THR A 145 -12.61 -10.46 8.21
CA THR A 145 -12.98 -9.50 7.17
C THR A 145 -12.00 -9.56 6.01
N ALA A 146 -10.69 -9.54 6.30
CA ALA A 146 -9.66 -9.67 5.28
C ALA A 146 -9.73 -11.02 4.56
N GLY A 147 -9.94 -12.11 5.29
CA GLY A 147 -10.05 -13.46 4.75
C GLY A 147 -11.28 -13.66 3.86
N ILE A 148 -12.45 -13.18 4.26
CA ILE A 148 -13.67 -13.22 3.43
C ILE A 148 -13.49 -12.34 2.19
N TYR A 149 -12.87 -11.15 2.35
CA TYR A 149 -12.62 -10.24 1.24
C TYR A 149 -11.81 -10.89 0.12
N GLN A 150 -10.89 -11.80 0.45
CA GLN A 150 -10.09 -12.56 -0.51
C GLN A 150 -10.96 -13.33 -1.54
N PHE A 151 -12.13 -13.83 -1.14
CA PHE A 151 -13.01 -14.61 -2.01
C PHE A 151 -14.07 -13.78 -2.72
N THR A 152 -14.08 -12.45 -2.52
CA THR A 152 -15.11 -11.60 -3.12
C THR A 152 -14.88 -11.42 -4.62
N LYS A 153 -15.99 -11.37 -5.37
CA LYS A 153 -15.95 -11.07 -6.82
C LYS A 153 -15.31 -9.71 -7.10
N ILE A 154 -15.51 -8.73 -6.21
CA ILE A 154 -14.92 -7.40 -6.31
C ILE A 154 -13.39 -7.49 -6.25
N LYS A 155 -12.85 -8.21 -5.25
CA LYS A 155 -11.40 -8.40 -5.14
C LYS A 155 -10.85 -9.12 -6.38
N ASN A 156 -11.46 -10.23 -6.78
CA ASN A 156 -10.98 -10.97 -7.95
C ASN A 156 -10.95 -10.11 -9.22
N ALA A 157 -12.02 -9.34 -9.48
CA ALA A 157 -12.08 -8.46 -10.64
C ALA A 157 -11.00 -7.38 -10.63
N CYS A 158 -10.79 -6.69 -9.50
CA CYS A 158 -9.74 -5.67 -9.41
C CYS A 158 -8.33 -6.27 -9.44
N LEU A 159 -8.14 -7.47 -8.87
CA LEU A 159 -6.86 -8.16 -8.85
C LEU A 159 -6.43 -8.61 -10.26
N THR A 160 -7.36 -9.07 -11.10
CA THR A 160 -7.08 -9.38 -12.51
C THR A 160 -6.51 -8.17 -13.26
N VAL A 161 -7.03 -6.96 -12.98
CA VAL A 161 -6.50 -5.73 -13.56
C VAL A 161 -5.13 -5.39 -12.97
N CYS A 162 -4.98 -5.45 -11.65
CA CYS A 162 -3.72 -5.17 -10.96
C CYS A 162 -2.58 -6.12 -11.37
N SER A 163 -2.89 -7.33 -11.80
CA SER A 163 -1.90 -8.35 -12.16
C SER A 163 -1.58 -8.41 -13.66
N SER A 164 -2.35 -7.69 -14.49
CA SER A 164 -2.24 -7.68 -15.96
C SER A 164 -2.04 -6.25 -16.51
N PRO A 165 -0.86 -5.63 -16.30
CA PRO A 165 -0.62 -4.23 -16.65
C PRO A 165 -0.78 -3.94 -18.15
N MET A 166 -0.34 -4.85 -19.02
CA MET A 166 -0.48 -4.70 -20.48
C MET A 166 -1.95 -4.66 -20.92
N HIS A 167 -2.80 -5.51 -20.34
CA HIS A 167 -4.22 -5.56 -20.68
C HIS A 167 -4.93 -4.26 -20.31
N PHE A 168 -4.55 -3.63 -19.19
CA PHE A 168 -5.10 -2.33 -18.81
C PHE A 168 -4.81 -1.26 -19.87
N PHE A 169 -3.53 -1.12 -20.27
CA PHE A 169 -3.14 -0.07 -21.22
C PHE A 169 -3.71 -0.31 -22.62
N LEU A 170 -3.83 -1.55 -23.09
CA LEU A 170 -4.46 -1.86 -24.38
C LEU A 170 -5.93 -1.43 -24.43
N GLY A 171 -6.68 -1.56 -23.33
CA GLY A 171 -8.10 -1.22 -23.28
C GLY A 171 -8.41 0.22 -22.87
N HIS A 172 -7.53 0.86 -22.10
CA HIS A 172 -7.82 2.14 -21.42
C HIS A 172 -6.82 3.26 -21.74
N TRP A 173 -6.02 3.12 -22.80
CA TRP A 173 -5.05 4.13 -23.19
C TRP A 173 -5.67 5.51 -23.36
N LYS A 174 -5.05 6.52 -22.76
CA LYS A 174 -5.40 7.93 -22.94
C LYS A 174 -4.16 8.72 -23.34
N GLU A 175 -4.27 9.42 -24.46
CA GLU A 175 -3.20 10.27 -24.96
C GLU A 175 -3.02 11.56 -24.16
N GLY A 176 -1.81 12.12 -24.20
CA GLY A 176 -1.45 13.39 -23.58
C GLY A 176 -1.19 13.34 -22.07
N TYR A 177 -0.75 14.47 -21.52
CA TYR A 177 -0.37 14.61 -20.10
C TYR A 177 -1.54 14.36 -19.13
N THR A 178 -2.73 14.87 -19.47
CA THR A 178 -3.95 14.63 -18.68
C THR A 178 -4.39 13.17 -18.76
N GLY A 179 -4.16 12.51 -19.90
CA GLY A 179 -4.37 11.08 -20.08
C GLY A 179 -3.51 10.25 -19.13
N SER A 180 -2.21 10.52 -19.07
CA SER A 180 -1.29 9.85 -18.13
C SER A 180 -1.73 10.00 -16.68
N PHE A 181 -2.06 11.20 -16.23
CA PHE A 181 -2.54 11.42 -14.86
C PHE A 181 -3.84 10.64 -14.56
N ARG A 182 -4.82 10.69 -15.47
CA ARG A 182 -6.10 10.01 -15.30
C ARG A 182 -5.96 8.49 -15.27
N MET A 183 -5.09 7.92 -16.12
CA MET A 183 -4.76 6.49 -16.08
C MET A 183 -4.14 6.12 -14.73
N GLY A 184 -3.22 6.93 -14.21
CA GLY A 184 -2.63 6.76 -12.89
C GLY A 184 -3.67 6.75 -11.76
N ALA A 185 -4.61 7.70 -11.79
CA ALA A 185 -5.69 7.79 -10.81
C ALA A 185 -6.66 6.60 -10.88
N GLN A 186 -6.97 6.10 -12.09
CA GLN A 186 -7.77 4.89 -12.25
C GLN A 186 -7.06 3.67 -11.64
N LEU A 187 -5.76 3.50 -11.94
CA LEU A 187 -4.94 2.43 -11.36
C LEU A 187 -4.83 2.54 -9.83
N GLY A 188 -4.70 3.76 -9.30
CA GLY A 188 -4.72 4.02 -7.85
C GLY A 188 -6.03 3.57 -7.21
N THR A 189 -7.17 3.92 -7.82
CA THR A 189 -8.50 3.53 -7.30
C THR A 189 -8.69 2.02 -7.29
N ILE A 190 -8.32 1.34 -8.38
CA ILE A 190 -8.37 -0.12 -8.48
C ILE A 190 -7.46 -0.76 -7.42
N CYS A 191 -6.28 -0.18 -7.20
CA CYS A 191 -5.32 -0.66 -6.21
C CYS A 191 -5.83 -0.51 -4.77
N VAL A 192 -6.51 0.59 -4.45
CA VAL A 192 -7.13 0.79 -3.13
C VAL A 192 -8.23 -0.24 -2.90
N ILE A 193 -9.09 -0.46 -3.90
CA ILE A 193 -10.16 -1.47 -3.82
C ILE A 193 -9.57 -2.88 -3.68
N CYS A 194 -8.43 -3.22 -4.28
CA CYS A 194 -7.89 -4.57 -4.14
C CYS A 194 -7.22 -4.82 -2.78
N CYS A 195 -6.63 -3.81 -2.17
CA CYS A 195 -5.79 -3.96 -0.97
C CYS A 195 -6.37 -3.42 0.34
N TRP A 196 -7.50 -2.67 0.34
CA TRP A 196 -8.00 -2.02 1.57
C TRP A 196 -8.21 -2.99 2.73
N ALA A 197 -8.77 -4.18 2.47
CA ALA A 197 -9.03 -5.16 3.51
C ALA A 197 -7.73 -5.73 4.11
N LEU A 198 -6.66 -5.87 3.31
CA LEU A 198 -5.35 -6.28 3.83
C LEU A 198 -4.67 -5.16 4.61
N MET A 199 -4.98 -3.90 4.30
CA MET A 199 -4.46 -2.76 5.08
C MET A 199 -5.04 -2.71 6.48
N LEU A 200 -6.25 -3.22 6.69
CA LEU A 200 -6.81 -3.38 8.04
C LEU A 200 -5.96 -4.30 8.92
N LEU A 201 -5.21 -5.24 8.34
CA LEU A 201 -4.33 -6.13 9.09
C LEU A 201 -3.12 -5.41 9.68
N ALA A 202 -2.83 -4.17 9.27
CA ALA A 202 -1.81 -3.35 9.93
C ALA A 202 -2.13 -3.17 11.43
N PHE A 203 -3.41 -3.05 11.79
CA PHE A 203 -3.86 -2.92 13.19
C PHE A 203 -3.74 -4.21 14.00
N VAL A 204 -3.69 -5.37 13.34
CA VAL A 204 -3.53 -6.68 14.00
C VAL A 204 -2.09 -6.91 14.44
N GLY A 205 -1.13 -6.67 13.53
CA GLY A 205 0.29 -6.87 13.82
C GLY A 205 0.97 -5.68 14.52
N GLY A 206 0.33 -4.50 14.44
CA GLY A 206 0.87 -3.23 14.87
C GLY A 206 1.46 -2.45 13.70
N ALA A 207 0.99 -1.22 13.50
CA ALA A 207 1.47 -0.35 12.42
C ALA A 207 2.98 -0.04 12.54
N MET A 208 3.54 -0.12 13.75
CA MET A 208 4.96 0.08 14.01
C MET A 208 5.81 -1.19 13.91
N ASN A 209 5.21 -2.37 13.68
CA ASN A 209 5.97 -3.62 13.53
C ASN A 209 6.53 -3.75 12.11
N MET A 210 7.80 -3.39 11.94
CA MET A 210 8.51 -3.43 10.66
C MET A 210 8.44 -4.80 9.96
N LEU A 211 8.55 -5.89 10.73
CA LEU A 211 8.54 -7.26 10.21
C LEU A 211 7.15 -7.62 9.66
N TRP A 212 6.10 -7.23 10.39
CA TRP A 212 4.72 -7.43 9.97
C TRP A 212 4.40 -6.65 8.69
N MET A 213 4.82 -5.39 8.64
CA MET A 213 4.58 -4.53 7.47
C MET A 213 5.38 -5.01 6.25
N ALA A 214 6.63 -5.45 6.42
CA ALA A 214 7.37 -6.09 5.34
C ALA A 214 6.65 -7.37 4.84
N GLY A 215 6.09 -8.17 5.74
CA GLY A 215 5.27 -9.33 5.41
C GLY A 215 4.02 -8.98 4.59
N LEU A 216 3.23 -7.99 5.05
CA LEU A 216 2.04 -7.53 4.33
C LEU A 216 2.39 -6.95 2.95
N THR A 217 3.49 -6.20 2.84
CA THR A 217 3.97 -5.67 1.55
C THR A 217 4.30 -6.81 0.60
N SER A 218 5.04 -7.81 1.09
CA SER A 218 5.45 -8.97 0.30
C SER A 218 4.23 -9.73 -0.21
N ILE A 219 3.24 -9.95 0.66
CA ILE A 219 1.95 -10.55 0.30
C ILE A 219 1.27 -9.77 -0.84
N MET A 220 1.12 -8.45 -0.69
CA MET A 220 0.42 -7.63 -1.69
C MET A 220 1.16 -7.56 -3.03
N VAL A 221 2.49 -7.52 -2.99
CA VAL A 221 3.32 -7.55 -4.20
C VAL A 221 3.17 -8.90 -4.90
N ILE A 222 3.20 -10.02 -4.17
CA ILE A 222 3.02 -11.36 -4.72
C ILE A 222 1.60 -11.55 -5.29
N GLU A 223 0.56 -11.09 -4.58
CA GLU A 223 -0.83 -11.15 -5.09
C GLU A 223 -0.97 -10.44 -6.44
N LYS A 224 -0.22 -9.36 -6.66
CA LYS A 224 -0.24 -8.57 -7.89
C LYS A 224 0.66 -9.14 -9.00
N GLN A 225 1.33 -10.27 -8.79
CA GLN A 225 2.05 -10.97 -9.85
C GLN A 225 1.10 -11.91 -10.62
N GLY A 226 0.93 -11.64 -11.92
CA GLY A 226 -0.04 -12.31 -12.80
C GLY A 226 -0.06 -13.83 -12.75
N HIS A 227 1.08 -14.49 -12.54
CA HIS A 227 1.17 -15.96 -12.62
C HIS A 227 0.71 -16.71 -11.36
N LEU A 228 0.67 -16.06 -10.19
CA LEU A 228 0.29 -16.68 -8.90
C LEU A 228 -0.97 -16.10 -8.28
N SER A 229 -1.52 -15.04 -8.86
CA SER A 229 -2.53 -14.19 -8.25
C SER A 229 -3.74 -14.93 -7.66
N GLU A 230 -4.41 -15.77 -8.48
CA GLU A 230 -5.66 -16.44 -8.07
C GLU A 230 -5.43 -17.54 -7.02
N LYS A 231 -4.44 -18.40 -7.24
CA LYS A 231 -4.09 -19.49 -6.31
C LYS A 231 -3.58 -18.96 -4.98
N PHE A 232 -2.73 -17.93 -5.03
CA PHE A 232 -2.15 -17.33 -3.84
C PHE A 232 -3.19 -16.56 -3.02
N SER A 233 -4.07 -15.79 -3.67
CA SER A 233 -5.17 -15.08 -3.00
C SER A 233 -6.14 -16.05 -2.32
N GLY A 234 -6.47 -17.19 -2.96
CA GLY A 234 -7.28 -18.24 -2.35
C GLY A 234 -6.61 -18.89 -1.13
N LEU A 235 -5.32 -19.23 -1.24
CA LEU A 235 -4.55 -19.78 -0.12
C LEU A 235 -4.49 -18.79 1.05
N LEU A 236 -4.25 -17.52 0.76
CA LEU A 236 -4.18 -16.47 1.76
C LEU A 236 -5.54 -16.20 2.43
N GLY A 237 -6.63 -16.27 1.68
CA GLY A 237 -7.97 -16.22 2.24
C GLY A 237 -8.22 -17.34 3.25
N MET A 238 -7.85 -18.58 2.89
CA MET A 238 -8.01 -19.72 3.79
C MET A 238 -7.16 -19.59 5.06
N THR A 239 -5.91 -19.14 4.94
CA THR A 239 -5.05 -18.96 6.13
C THR A 239 -5.56 -17.85 7.05
N LEU A 240 -6.06 -16.75 6.50
CA LEU A 240 -6.65 -15.65 7.28
C LEU A 240 -7.94 -16.08 7.99
N ILE A 241 -8.82 -16.83 7.33
CA ILE A 241 -10.05 -17.36 7.96
C ILE A 241 -9.71 -18.38 9.05
N GLY A 242 -8.73 -19.25 8.82
CA GLY A 242 -8.24 -20.19 9.83
C GLY A 242 -7.68 -19.47 11.06
N ALA A 243 -6.81 -18.48 10.85
CA ALA A 243 -6.27 -17.65 11.91
C ALA A 243 -7.36 -16.87 12.67
N ALA A 244 -8.37 -16.34 11.95
CA ALA A 244 -9.51 -15.66 12.55
C ALA A 244 -10.31 -16.60 13.46
N SER A 245 -10.60 -17.81 12.97
CA SER A 245 -11.37 -18.82 13.70
C SER A 245 -10.66 -19.22 14.99
N ILE A 246 -9.35 -19.47 14.93
CA ILE A 246 -8.53 -19.79 16.10
C ILE A 246 -8.53 -18.62 17.10
N THR A 247 -8.34 -17.39 16.63
CA THR A 247 -8.28 -16.20 17.48
C THR A 247 -9.60 -15.92 18.18
N LEU A 248 -10.74 -16.09 17.48
CA LEU A 248 -12.07 -15.91 18.04
C LEU A 248 -12.42 -17.00 19.06
N VAL A 249 -12.11 -18.27 18.76
CA VAL A 249 -12.32 -19.37 19.71
C VAL A 249 -11.51 -19.14 20.99
N LEU A 250 -10.25 -18.71 20.86
CA LEU A 250 -9.41 -18.39 22.02
C LEU A 250 -9.97 -17.22 22.83
N SER A 251 -10.48 -16.18 22.15
CA SER A 251 -11.13 -15.03 22.82
C SER A 251 -12.32 -15.48 23.66
N ILE A 252 -13.23 -16.27 23.09
CA ILE A 252 -14.42 -16.77 23.78
C ILE A 252 -14.03 -17.68 24.95
N PHE A 253 -13.03 -18.55 24.75
CA PHE A 253 -12.56 -19.46 25.80
C PHE A 253 -11.97 -18.70 27.00
N LEU A 254 -11.20 -17.63 26.75
CA LEU A 254 -10.65 -16.78 27.80
C LEU A 254 -11.76 -16.01 28.55
N GLU A 255 -12.74 -15.46 27.85
CA GLU A 255 -13.90 -14.78 28.45
C GLU A 255 -14.75 -15.72 29.32
N VAL A 256 -14.84 -17.01 28.98
CA VAL A 256 -15.58 -18.00 29.79
C VAL A 256 -14.82 -18.41 31.07
N ILE A 257 -13.49 -18.25 31.10
CA ILE A 257 -12.64 -18.65 32.22
C ILE A 257 -12.43 -17.53 33.26
N THR A 258 -12.46 -16.27 32.83
CA THR A 258 -12.31 -15.07 33.68
C THR A 258 -13.63 -14.62 34.29
#